data_AF-A0A2V2G3H0-F1
#
_entry.id   AF-A0A2V2G3H0-F1
#
_cell.length_a   1.000
_cell.length_b   1.000
_cell.length_c   1.000
_cell.angle_alpha   90.00
_cell.angle_beta   90.00
_cell.angle_gamma   90.00
#
_symmetry.space_group_name_H-M   'P 1'
#
loop_
_entity.id
_entity.type
_entity.pdbx_description
1 polymer ?
#
loop_
_entity_poly.entity_id
_entity_poly.type
_entity_poly.pdbx_seq_one_letter_code
_entity_poly.pdbx_strand_id
1 'polypeptide(L)'
;MRDERRAPSHAPRVADDYSVTRGLPSVRGAAFAAPSGQPHNIRLLCRRIGQRLRPARIPAYRRTMWKYWRILLLSLTLSAAQPPLLPPQDAAAGELSSPETAETEAGHALNWANLADGLDLAFLVEPEEGQVPVRVTALRLDPDHYEFSLHSVVWDGPTALSIEKWAETLNLTAAVNAGMYLPDGKTNTGYMRRGKDLNNSRIASRYGGFFVCGPRREGLPAAAVLDRSVDDWETLLPDYDVAVQNFRLFGPGGAQVWPENGPVHAVAAVAQDEDGNILFLHCREAVSVHRFVDVLNAHPDLRLRAAIYVEGGSQAAMTLRLPGRNATWAGRNAASLFLGGEDGRSPLPNIIGARPRE
;
A
#
# COMPACT_ATOMS: atom_id res chain seq x y z
N MET A 1 51.60 -31.99 -7.85
CA MET A 1 52.88 -31.87 -7.10
C MET A 1 53.13 -30.42 -6.80
N ARG A 2 53.08 -30.09 -5.49
CA ARG A 2 53.77 -29.02 -4.74
C ARG A 2 54.54 -27.96 -5.56
N ASP A 3 54.28 -26.68 -5.29
CA ASP A 3 55.04 -25.96 -4.25
C ASP A 3 54.29 -24.70 -3.77
N GLU A 4 54.24 -24.52 -2.46
CA GLU A 4 53.86 -23.29 -1.77
C GLU A 4 55.11 -22.41 -1.61
N ARG A 5 54.96 -21.08 -1.67
CA ARG A 5 55.45 -20.15 -0.61
C ARG A 5 55.31 -18.66 -0.92
N ARG A 6 54.76 -17.98 0.10
CA ARG A 6 55.10 -16.66 0.68
C ARG A 6 54.76 -15.36 -0.06
N ALA A 7 53.88 -14.61 0.61
CA ALA A 7 53.75 -13.15 0.57
C ALA A 7 54.97 -12.42 1.16
N PRO A 8 55.05 -11.11 0.91
CA PRO A 8 55.49 -10.18 1.94
C PRO A 8 54.49 -9.03 2.17
N SER A 9 54.36 -8.70 3.45
CA SER A 9 53.77 -7.50 4.03
C SER A 9 54.58 -6.24 3.71
N HIS A 10 53.94 -5.11 3.42
CA HIS A 10 54.41 -3.78 3.87
C HIS A 10 53.26 -2.76 3.85
N ALA A 11 52.92 -2.27 5.04
CA ALA A 11 52.24 -0.99 5.22
C ALA A 11 53.29 0.13 5.28
N PRO A 12 52.87 1.38 5.06
CA PRO A 12 53.36 2.45 5.91
C PRO A 12 52.21 3.18 6.62
N ARG A 13 52.54 3.55 7.86
CA ARG A 13 51.78 4.35 8.82
C ARG A 13 52.09 5.84 8.65
N VAL A 14 51.04 6.64 8.87
CA VAL A 14 50.95 7.83 9.74
C VAL A 14 51.66 9.12 9.32
N ALA A 15 50.86 10.20 9.32
CA ALA A 15 51.06 11.52 9.96
C ALA A 15 50.53 12.62 9.03
N ASP A 16 49.97 13.74 9.46
CA ASP A 16 49.19 14.17 10.61
C ASP A 16 48.78 15.62 10.26
N ASP A 17 47.80 16.15 10.99
CA ASP A 17 47.50 17.57 11.18
C ASP A 17 46.97 18.41 10.00
N TYR A 18 45.74 18.93 10.18
CA TYR A 18 45.57 20.30 10.70
C TYR A 18 44.15 20.51 11.22
N SER A 19 44.05 20.68 12.53
CA SER A 19 42.94 21.32 13.23
C SER A 19 42.92 22.83 12.98
N VAL A 20 41.77 23.45 12.68
CA VAL A 20 41.41 24.79 13.19
C VAL A 20 39.89 24.93 13.33
N THR A 21 39.50 25.30 14.55
CA THR A 21 38.20 25.73 15.06
C THR A 21 37.76 27.11 14.55
N ARG A 22 36.44 27.33 14.42
CA ARG A 22 35.65 28.59 14.52
C ARG A 22 34.29 28.28 13.87
N GLY A 23 33.11 28.59 14.39
CA GLY A 23 32.64 29.45 15.47
C GLY A 23 31.17 29.73 15.11
N LEU A 24 30.22 29.30 15.94
CA LEU A 24 28.79 29.58 15.81
C LEU A 24 28.51 31.06 16.09
N PRO A 25 27.55 31.69 15.39
CA PRO A 25 26.81 32.81 15.93
C PRO A 25 25.40 32.39 16.36
N SER A 26 25.10 32.67 17.62
CA SER A 26 23.76 32.78 18.19
C SER A 26 22.99 33.95 17.55
N VAL A 27 21.69 33.78 17.30
CA VAL A 27 20.77 34.92 17.18
C VAL A 27 19.54 34.66 18.04
N ARG A 28 19.34 35.54 19.03
CA ARG A 28 18.17 35.64 19.89
C ARG A 28 16.96 36.20 19.13
N GLY A 29 15.79 35.72 19.56
CA GLY A 29 14.47 36.35 19.60
C GLY A 29 14.15 37.55 18.71
N ALA A 30 13.16 37.36 17.84
CA ALA A 30 12.25 38.42 17.44
C ALA A 30 10.82 37.87 17.49
N ALA A 31 10.06 38.31 18.51
CA ALA A 31 8.61 38.19 18.53
C ALA A 31 8.05 39.05 17.40
N PHE A 32 7.19 38.48 16.55
CA PHE A 32 6.37 39.25 15.63
C PHE A 32 4.90 39.06 15.98
N ALA A 33 4.30 40.18 16.40
CA ALA A 33 2.88 40.34 16.60
C ALA A 33 2.10 40.07 15.31
N ALA A 34 0.93 39.45 15.44
CA ALA A 34 0.00 39.22 14.35
C ALA A 34 -0.58 40.55 13.84
N PRO A 35 -0.61 40.80 12.52
CA PRO A 35 -1.51 41.79 11.94
C PRO A 35 -2.81 41.09 11.51
N SER A 36 -3.90 41.52 12.12
CA SER A 36 -5.25 41.40 11.60
C SER A 36 -5.37 42.08 10.24
N GLY A 37 -5.85 41.38 9.20
CA GLY A 37 -6.24 42.01 7.92
C GLY A 37 -6.17 41.08 6.70
N GLN A 38 -7.32 40.86 6.08
CA GLN A 38 -7.60 40.10 4.84
C GLN A 38 -7.10 40.82 3.54
N PRO A 39 -7.18 40.25 2.31
CA PRO A 39 -6.08 39.51 1.70
C PRO A 39 -5.75 39.98 0.27
N HIS A 40 -4.61 40.64 0.00
CA HIS A 40 -4.19 40.92 -1.38
C HIS A 40 -2.69 40.62 -1.63
N ASN A 41 -2.45 39.82 -2.68
CA ASN A 41 -1.20 39.63 -3.44
C ASN A 41 -0.11 38.64 -2.98
N ILE A 42 -0.47 37.35 -2.93
CA ILE A 42 0.48 36.20 -2.95
C ILE A 42 1.42 36.19 -4.20
N ARG A 43 1.02 36.84 -5.32
CA ARG A 43 1.81 36.86 -6.56
C ARG A 43 3.13 37.64 -6.47
N LEU A 44 3.25 38.60 -5.54
CA LEU A 44 4.46 39.42 -5.38
C LEU A 44 5.53 38.74 -4.51
N LEU A 45 5.12 37.90 -3.55
CA LEU A 45 6.05 37.17 -2.68
C LEU A 45 6.82 36.08 -3.45
N CYS A 46 6.14 35.39 -4.39
CA CYS A 46 6.76 34.37 -5.23
C CYS A 46 7.81 34.92 -6.22
N ARG A 47 7.72 36.21 -6.62
CA ARG A 47 8.69 36.83 -7.54
C ARG A 47 10.03 37.18 -6.90
N ARG A 48 10.06 37.45 -5.58
CA ARG A 48 11.31 37.81 -4.87
C ARG A 48 12.14 36.59 -4.46
N ILE A 49 11.51 35.43 -4.20
CA ILE A 49 12.23 34.21 -3.80
C ILE A 49 12.89 33.51 -5.02
N GLY A 50 12.34 33.69 -6.23
CA GLY A 50 12.80 33.02 -7.44
C GLY A 50 14.11 33.51 -8.07
N GLN A 51 14.74 34.59 -7.58
CA GLN A 51 15.89 35.21 -8.27
C GLN A 51 17.29 34.90 -7.67
N ARG A 52 17.42 34.02 -6.66
CA ARG A 52 18.72 33.78 -6.01
C ARG A 52 19.21 32.34 -5.88
N LEU A 53 18.77 31.40 -6.73
CA LEU A 53 19.36 30.06 -6.74
C LEU A 53 19.66 29.60 -8.17
N ARG A 54 20.94 29.68 -8.57
CA ARG A 54 21.46 28.94 -9.72
C ARG A 54 21.47 27.45 -9.36
N PRO A 55 20.90 26.55 -10.17
CA PRO A 55 20.88 25.14 -9.80
C PRO A 55 22.20 24.46 -10.16
N ALA A 56 22.88 23.91 -9.14
CA ALA A 56 23.78 22.78 -9.34
C ALA A 56 22.98 21.59 -9.90
N ARG A 57 23.60 20.79 -10.79
CA ARG A 57 22.96 19.67 -11.48
C ARG A 57 22.45 18.62 -10.48
N ILE A 58 21.12 18.52 -10.34
CA ILE A 58 20.42 17.47 -9.59
C ILE A 58 20.06 16.34 -10.57
N PRO A 59 20.37 15.06 -10.30
CA PRO A 59 20.04 13.93 -11.17
C PRO A 59 18.53 13.78 -11.41
N ALA A 60 18.17 13.37 -12.63
CA ALA A 60 16.80 13.37 -13.18
C ALA A 60 15.76 12.53 -12.39
N TYR A 61 16.20 11.63 -11.51
CA TYR A 61 15.34 10.82 -10.64
C TYR A 61 14.56 11.67 -9.60
N ARG A 62 15.14 12.76 -9.08
CA ARG A 62 14.51 13.57 -8.02
C ARG A 62 13.50 14.63 -8.50
N ARG A 63 13.43 14.94 -9.80
CA ARG A 63 12.54 15.99 -10.35
C ARG A 63 11.13 15.51 -10.71
N THR A 64 10.90 14.20 -10.77
CA THR A 64 9.67 13.64 -11.39
C THR A 64 8.67 13.09 -10.37
N MET A 65 9.10 12.74 -9.14
CA MET A 65 8.18 12.43 -8.03
C MET A 65 7.31 13.65 -7.64
N TRP A 66 7.87 14.85 -7.77
CA TRP A 66 7.20 16.11 -7.43
C TRP A 66 6.03 16.47 -8.35
N LYS A 67 5.98 15.93 -9.57
CA LYS A 67 4.92 16.21 -10.55
C LYS A 67 3.63 15.42 -10.27
N TYR A 68 3.74 14.18 -9.78
CA TYR A 68 2.58 13.39 -9.37
C TYR A 68 2.01 13.86 -8.01
N TRP A 69 2.85 14.43 -7.16
CA TRP A 69 2.45 14.98 -5.87
C TRP A 69 1.60 16.26 -5.92
N ARG A 70 1.64 17.02 -7.03
CA ARG A 70 0.76 18.19 -7.21
C ARG A 70 -0.71 17.84 -7.48
N ILE A 71 -0.97 16.61 -7.95
CA ILE A 71 -2.32 16.13 -8.25
C ILE A 71 -3.04 15.68 -6.96
N LEU A 72 -2.27 15.28 -5.93
CA LEU A 72 -2.80 14.86 -4.62
C LEU A 72 -3.39 16.00 -3.76
N LEU A 73 -3.17 17.26 -4.14
CA LEU A 73 -3.44 18.44 -3.28
C LEU A 73 -4.62 19.32 -3.75
N LEU A 74 -5.37 18.92 -4.78
CA LEU A 74 -6.34 19.81 -5.46
C LEU A 74 -7.82 19.40 -5.34
N SER A 75 -8.17 18.48 -4.46
CA SER A 75 -9.57 18.11 -4.14
C SER A 75 -9.98 18.65 -2.76
N LEU A 76 -10.08 19.96 -2.64
CA LEU A 76 -10.72 20.62 -1.50
C LEU A 76 -11.69 21.70 -2.02
N THR A 77 -12.88 21.73 -1.42
CA THR A 77 -13.98 22.70 -1.51
C THR A 77 -15.10 22.46 -2.54
N LEU A 78 -16.24 21.93 -2.09
CA LEU A 78 -17.43 22.74 -1.76
C LEU A 78 -18.44 21.87 -0.97
N SER A 79 -18.80 22.30 0.24
CA SER A 79 -19.85 21.70 1.08
C SER A 79 -21.09 22.60 1.02
N ALA A 80 -22.25 22.02 0.70
CA ALA A 80 -23.55 22.62 0.92
C ALA A 80 -24.22 21.89 2.09
N ALA A 81 -24.56 22.64 3.13
CA ALA A 81 -25.13 22.15 4.37
C ALA A 81 -26.55 21.57 4.15
N GLN A 82 -26.79 20.37 4.67
CA GLN A 82 -28.14 19.85 4.94
C GLN A 82 -28.29 19.61 6.45
N PRO A 83 -29.49 19.84 7.03
CA PRO A 83 -29.73 19.66 8.46
C PRO A 83 -29.76 18.17 8.85
N PRO A 84 -29.48 17.84 10.12
CA PRO A 84 -29.26 16.46 10.55
C PRO A 84 -30.57 15.67 10.56
N LEU A 85 -30.57 14.51 9.90
CA LEU A 85 -31.56 13.46 10.12
C LEU A 85 -31.03 12.53 11.22
N LEU A 86 -31.92 12.20 12.17
CA LEU A 86 -31.65 11.31 13.30
C LEU A 86 -31.08 9.96 12.84
N PRO A 87 -30.14 9.36 13.59
CA PRO A 87 -29.56 8.08 13.22
C PRO A 87 -30.61 6.96 13.38
N PRO A 88 -30.75 6.06 12.39
CA PRO A 88 -31.40 4.77 12.61
C PRO A 88 -30.53 3.91 13.55
N GLN A 89 -31.19 3.18 14.44
CA GLN A 89 -30.60 2.35 15.49
C GLN A 89 -29.67 1.26 14.93
N ASP A 90 -28.55 1.10 15.64
CA ASP A 90 -27.43 0.21 15.35
C ASP A 90 -27.84 -1.26 15.12
N ALA A 91 -27.41 -1.81 13.99
CA ALA A 91 -27.13 -3.23 13.87
C ALA A 91 -25.66 -3.42 14.27
N ALA A 92 -25.43 -3.92 15.48
CA ALA A 92 -24.11 -4.17 16.02
C ALA A 92 -23.28 -5.07 15.08
N ALA A 93 -22.20 -4.49 14.52
CA ALA A 93 -21.12 -5.26 13.93
C ALA A 93 -20.39 -5.98 15.07
N GLY A 94 -20.43 -7.31 15.09
CA GLY A 94 -19.69 -8.11 16.07
C GLY A 94 -18.18 -7.91 15.88
N GLU A 95 -17.51 -7.31 16.86
CA GLU A 95 -16.06 -7.18 16.88
C GLU A 95 -15.38 -8.56 16.97
N LEU A 96 -14.36 -8.74 16.14
CA LEU A 96 -13.44 -9.88 16.14
C LEU A 96 -12.55 -9.84 17.41
N SER A 97 -13.12 -10.11 18.59
CA SER A 97 -12.40 -10.06 19.87
C SER A 97 -12.15 -11.42 20.51
N SER A 98 -12.25 -12.52 19.74
CA SER A 98 -11.95 -13.86 20.24
C SER A 98 -10.43 -14.11 20.36
N PRO A 99 -9.97 -14.89 21.35
CA PRO A 99 -8.55 -15.17 21.58
C PRO A 99 -7.84 -15.89 20.41
N GLU A 100 -8.60 -16.45 19.48
CA GLU A 100 -8.08 -17.03 18.22
C GLU A 100 -7.36 -16.01 17.34
N THR A 101 -7.60 -14.71 17.51
CA THR A 101 -7.02 -13.63 16.69
C THR A 101 -6.03 -12.74 17.44
N ALA A 102 -5.24 -13.30 18.36
CA ALA A 102 -4.21 -12.54 19.07
C ALA A 102 -3.13 -11.98 18.11
N GLU A 103 -2.64 -10.78 18.41
CA GLU A 103 -1.51 -10.16 17.70
C GLU A 103 -0.22 -10.98 17.91
N THR A 104 0.57 -11.14 16.86
CA THR A 104 1.85 -11.87 16.87
C THR A 104 3.00 -10.89 16.67
N GLU A 105 3.97 -10.87 17.59
CA GLU A 105 5.23 -10.12 17.46
C GLU A 105 6.26 -10.89 16.64
N ALA A 106 7.21 -10.20 15.99
CA ALA A 106 8.29 -10.85 15.26
C ALA A 106 9.05 -11.86 16.12
N GLY A 107 9.56 -12.90 15.46
CA GLY A 107 10.25 -14.02 16.11
C GLY A 107 9.33 -15.04 16.79
N HIS A 108 8.02 -14.79 16.86
CA HIS A 108 7.02 -15.77 17.29
C HIS A 108 6.32 -16.42 16.09
N ALA A 109 5.89 -17.68 16.27
CA ALA A 109 5.10 -18.38 15.29
C ALA A 109 3.76 -17.66 15.05
N LEU A 110 3.38 -17.51 13.78
CA LEU A 110 2.13 -16.84 13.41
C LEU A 110 0.90 -17.54 13.98
N ASN A 111 0.08 -16.77 14.69
CA ASN A 111 -1.22 -17.23 15.14
C ASN A 111 -2.28 -17.04 14.03
N TRP A 112 -2.38 -18.04 13.15
CA TRP A 112 -3.42 -18.10 12.13
C TRP A 112 -4.74 -18.60 12.73
N ALA A 113 -5.77 -17.76 12.72
CA ALA A 113 -7.14 -18.16 12.97
C ALA A 113 -7.75 -18.74 11.69
N ASN A 114 -8.01 -20.05 11.66
CA ASN A 114 -8.77 -20.65 10.56
C ASN A 114 -10.25 -20.24 10.67
N LEU A 115 -10.75 -19.58 9.63
CA LEU A 115 -12.11 -19.03 9.60
C LEU A 115 -13.08 -19.88 8.76
N ALA A 116 -12.54 -20.54 7.74
CA ALA A 116 -13.20 -21.50 6.86
C ALA A 116 -12.12 -22.31 6.09
N ASP A 117 -12.53 -23.31 5.32
CA ASP A 117 -11.63 -24.05 4.44
C ASP A 117 -10.91 -23.10 3.48
N GLY A 118 -9.58 -23.09 3.53
CA GLY A 118 -8.75 -22.20 2.71
C GLY A 118 -8.82 -20.72 3.09
N LEU A 119 -9.31 -20.35 4.27
CA LEU A 119 -9.40 -18.96 4.73
C LEU A 119 -8.85 -18.81 6.15
N ASP A 120 -7.72 -18.11 6.26
CA ASP A 120 -7.08 -17.83 7.54
C ASP A 120 -6.90 -16.33 7.78
N LEU A 121 -6.91 -15.93 9.05
CA LEU A 121 -6.70 -14.54 9.47
C LEU A 121 -5.61 -14.49 10.55
N ALA A 122 -4.63 -13.60 10.37
CA ALA A 122 -3.60 -13.32 11.37
C ALA A 122 -3.44 -11.80 11.58
N PHE A 123 -2.94 -11.46 12.77
CA PHE A 123 -2.61 -10.10 13.15
C PHE A 123 -1.14 -10.05 13.52
N LEU A 124 -0.38 -9.19 12.84
CA LEU A 124 1.04 -8.96 13.07
C LEU A 124 1.20 -7.64 13.81
N VAL A 125 2.14 -7.58 14.75
CA VAL A 125 2.47 -6.35 15.45
C VAL A 125 3.97 -6.22 15.59
N GLU A 126 4.50 -5.07 15.16
CA GLU A 126 5.89 -4.71 15.40
C GLU A 126 5.94 -3.49 16.33
N PRO A 127 6.40 -3.65 17.58
CA PRO A 127 6.53 -2.54 18.50
C PRO A 127 7.63 -1.58 18.04
N GLU A 128 7.45 -0.30 18.33
CA GLU A 128 8.46 0.73 18.09
C GLU A 128 8.52 1.67 19.28
N GLU A 129 9.71 1.79 19.87
CA GLU A 129 9.89 2.57 21.09
C GLU A 129 9.52 4.04 20.88
N GLY A 130 8.61 4.55 21.71
CA GLY A 130 8.13 5.92 21.62
C GLY A 130 7.19 6.21 20.44
N GLN A 131 6.74 5.18 19.71
CA GLN A 131 5.79 5.31 18.60
C GLN A 131 4.60 4.34 18.74
N VAL A 132 3.58 4.54 17.90
CA VAL A 132 2.46 3.60 17.80
C VAL A 132 2.97 2.33 17.10
N PRO A 133 2.74 1.12 17.66
CA PRO A 133 3.14 -0.13 17.01
C PRO A 133 2.51 -0.26 15.62
N VAL A 134 3.27 -0.77 14.66
CA VAL A 134 2.77 -1.06 13.32
C VAL A 134 1.99 -2.36 13.37
N ARG A 135 0.71 -2.33 12.97
CA ARG A 135 -0.14 -3.52 12.91
C ARG A 135 -0.45 -3.87 11.47
N VAL A 136 -0.31 -5.15 11.14
CA VAL A 136 -0.69 -5.67 9.82
C VAL A 136 -1.72 -6.78 10.01
N THR A 137 -2.89 -6.59 9.44
CA THR A 137 -3.87 -7.66 9.29
C THR A 137 -3.53 -8.44 8.01
N ALA A 138 -3.38 -9.75 8.12
CA ALA A 138 -3.16 -10.65 7.00
C ALA A 138 -4.33 -11.61 6.86
N LEU A 139 -5.02 -11.56 5.72
CA LEU A 139 -6.06 -12.51 5.34
C LEU A 139 -5.50 -13.42 4.24
N ARG A 140 -5.32 -14.71 4.53
CA ARG A 140 -4.79 -15.70 3.59
C ARG A 140 -5.94 -16.51 2.99
N LEU A 141 -5.92 -16.64 1.67
CA LEU A 141 -6.94 -17.31 0.87
C LEU A 141 -6.27 -18.32 -0.06
N ASP A 142 -6.72 -19.57 0.01
CA ASP A 142 -6.28 -20.65 -0.86
C ASP A 142 -7.03 -20.58 -2.22
N PRO A 143 -6.32 -20.43 -3.36
CA PRO A 143 -6.92 -20.42 -4.69
C PRO A 143 -7.65 -21.69 -5.12
N ASP A 144 -7.45 -22.81 -4.43
CA ASP A 144 -8.18 -24.06 -4.65
C ASP A 144 -9.56 -24.07 -3.95
N HIS A 145 -9.75 -23.21 -2.93
CA HIS A 145 -11.02 -23.03 -2.22
C HIS A 145 -11.73 -21.72 -2.60
N TYR A 146 -10.98 -20.70 -3.03
CA TYR A 146 -11.50 -19.38 -3.38
C TYR A 146 -11.23 -19.04 -4.84
N GLU A 147 -12.25 -18.54 -5.52
CA GLU A 147 -12.08 -17.86 -6.80
C GLU A 147 -11.90 -16.36 -6.59
N PHE A 148 -11.02 -15.77 -7.39
CA PHE A 148 -10.72 -14.34 -7.34
C PHE A 148 -11.29 -13.63 -8.55
N SER A 149 -11.71 -12.38 -8.34
CA SER A 149 -12.29 -11.53 -9.37
C SER A 149 -11.74 -10.12 -9.30
N LEU A 150 -11.81 -9.41 -10.43
CA LEU A 150 -11.47 -8.00 -10.52
C LEU A 150 -12.72 -7.21 -10.91
N HIS A 151 -13.02 -6.18 -10.15
CA HIS A 151 -14.17 -5.31 -10.39
C HIS A 151 -13.75 -3.85 -10.51
N SER A 152 -14.47 -3.11 -11.34
CA SER A 152 -14.22 -1.69 -11.54
C SER A 152 -15.48 -0.98 -12.00
N VAL A 153 -15.59 0.31 -11.68
CA VAL A 153 -16.65 1.18 -12.17
C VAL A 153 -16.72 1.29 -13.70
N VAL A 154 -15.65 0.92 -14.40
CA VAL A 154 -15.61 0.86 -15.86
C VAL A 154 -16.50 -0.28 -16.40
N TRP A 155 -16.63 -1.39 -15.65
CA TRP A 155 -17.35 -2.57 -16.12
C TRP A 155 -18.61 -2.88 -15.31
N ASP A 156 -18.61 -2.61 -14.00
CA ASP A 156 -19.62 -3.10 -13.06
C ASP A 156 -20.59 -2.01 -12.59
N GLY A 157 -20.50 -0.80 -13.18
CA GLY A 157 -21.42 0.31 -12.94
C GLY A 157 -20.70 1.63 -12.62
N PRO A 158 -21.22 2.79 -13.02
CA PRO A 158 -20.46 4.05 -13.03
C PRO A 158 -20.18 4.66 -11.65
N THR A 159 -20.69 4.05 -10.56
CA THR A 159 -20.62 4.58 -9.20
C THR A 159 -19.56 3.84 -8.41
N ALA A 160 -18.56 4.56 -7.92
CA ALA A 160 -17.58 4.02 -6.97
C ALA A 160 -18.26 3.78 -5.62
N LEU A 161 -18.06 2.60 -5.05
CA LEU A 161 -18.66 2.15 -3.80
C LEU A 161 -17.59 1.97 -2.72
N SER A 162 -18.00 1.92 -1.45
CA SER A 162 -17.12 1.47 -0.38
C SER A 162 -16.75 -0.01 -0.58
N ILE A 163 -15.68 -0.48 0.07
CA ILE A 163 -15.23 -1.87 -0.06
C ILE A 163 -16.32 -2.86 0.39
N GLU A 164 -17.07 -2.53 1.44
CA GLU A 164 -18.15 -3.34 1.98
C GLU A 164 -19.32 -3.40 1.02
N LYS A 165 -19.69 -2.25 0.42
CA LYS A 165 -20.82 -2.20 -0.52
C LYS A 165 -20.49 -2.92 -1.82
N TRP A 166 -19.23 -2.88 -2.27
CA TRP A 166 -18.77 -3.74 -3.34
C TRP A 166 -18.91 -5.22 -2.97
N ALA A 167 -18.37 -5.63 -1.82
CA ALA A 167 -18.41 -7.01 -1.38
C ALA A 167 -19.83 -7.54 -1.14
N GLU A 168 -20.74 -6.71 -0.63
CA GLU A 168 -22.15 -7.04 -0.46
C GLU A 168 -22.84 -7.22 -1.82
N THR A 169 -22.69 -6.24 -2.73
CA THR A 169 -23.34 -6.25 -4.05
C THR A 169 -22.92 -7.45 -4.90
N LEU A 170 -21.65 -7.84 -4.77
CA LEU A 170 -21.04 -8.91 -5.56
C LEU A 170 -21.00 -10.26 -4.82
N ASN A 171 -21.60 -10.32 -3.62
CA ASN A 171 -21.58 -11.49 -2.75
C ASN A 171 -20.17 -12.08 -2.53
N LEU A 172 -19.20 -11.20 -2.27
CA LEU A 172 -17.81 -11.57 -1.97
C LEU A 172 -17.66 -11.87 -0.49
N THR A 173 -16.82 -12.88 -0.20
CA THR A 173 -16.37 -13.20 1.16
C THR A 173 -15.23 -12.29 1.59
N ALA A 174 -14.34 -11.92 0.67
CA ALA A 174 -13.27 -10.97 0.96
C ALA A 174 -13.07 -10.01 -0.20
N ALA A 175 -12.60 -8.79 0.10
CA ALA A 175 -12.18 -7.86 -0.93
C ALA A 175 -11.09 -6.92 -0.42
N VAL A 176 -10.27 -6.43 -1.35
CA VAL A 176 -9.25 -5.39 -1.15
C VAL A 176 -9.27 -4.44 -2.35
N ASN A 177 -8.88 -3.17 -2.20
CA ASN A 177 -8.76 -2.27 -3.35
C ASN A 177 -7.76 -2.83 -4.39
N ALA A 178 -7.98 -2.62 -5.71
CA ALA A 178 -7.16 -3.27 -6.74
C ALA A 178 -5.93 -2.47 -7.19
N GLY A 179 -5.97 -1.14 -7.08
CA GLY A 179 -4.84 -0.30 -7.43
C GLY A 179 -5.19 1.18 -7.61
N MET A 180 -4.15 2.02 -7.54
CA MET A 180 -4.28 3.47 -7.77
C MET A 180 -4.89 3.80 -9.13
N TYR A 181 -5.63 4.90 -9.19
CA TYR A 181 -6.35 5.36 -10.36
C TYR A 181 -6.05 6.82 -10.73
N LEU A 182 -6.35 7.21 -11.97
CA LEU A 182 -6.12 8.54 -12.52
C LEU A 182 -7.15 9.55 -11.99
N PRO A 183 -6.92 10.87 -12.16
CA PRO A 183 -7.84 11.91 -11.69
C PRO A 183 -9.26 11.84 -12.27
N ASP A 184 -9.49 11.01 -13.30
CA ASP A 184 -10.82 10.73 -13.84
C ASP A 184 -11.69 9.89 -12.88
N GLY A 185 -11.09 9.35 -11.81
CA GLY A 185 -11.77 8.56 -10.80
C GLY A 185 -12.06 7.13 -11.23
N LYS A 186 -11.48 6.63 -12.31
CA LYS A 186 -11.88 5.34 -12.93
C LYS A 186 -10.71 4.53 -13.49
N THR A 187 -9.80 5.18 -14.20
CA THR A 187 -8.74 4.49 -14.96
C THR A 187 -7.60 4.11 -14.04
N ASN A 188 -7.21 2.85 -13.96
CA ASN A 188 -6.06 2.40 -13.17
C ASN A 188 -4.76 3.02 -13.71
N THR A 189 -3.81 3.30 -12.83
CA THR A 189 -2.53 3.94 -13.20
C THR A 189 -1.55 3.00 -13.92
N GLY A 190 -1.70 1.69 -13.73
CA GLY A 190 -0.97 0.62 -14.42
C GLY A 190 -1.87 -0.16 -15.36
N TYR A 191 -1.36 -1.29 -15.86
CA TYR A 191 -2.13 -2.19 -16.72
C TYR A 191 -3.27 -2.83 -15.93
N MET A 192 -4.48 -2.83 -16.49
CA MET A 192 -5.64 -3.47 -15.86
C MET A 192 -6.58 -4.03 -16.92
N ARG A 193 -6.86 -5.34 -16.83
CA ARG A 193 -7.66 -6.11 -17.79
C ARG A 193 -8.57 -7.11 -17.09
N ARG A 194 -9.76 -7.31 -17.65
CA ARG A 194 -10.65 -8.43 -17.37
C ARG A 194 -11.14 -9.05 -18.68
N GLY A 195 -10.76 -10.29 -18.95
CA GLY A 195 -11.06 -10.99 -20.19
C GLY A 195 -10.43 -10.26 -21.39
N LYS A 196 -11.29 -9.78 -22.32
CA LYS A 196 -10.91 -8.94 -23.46
C LYS A 196 -11.00 -7.44 -23.17
N ASP A 197 -11.64 -7.07 -22.07
CA ASP A 197 -11.95 -5.67 -21.76
C ASP A 197 -10.81 -5.04 -20.96
N LEU A 198 -10.38 -3.86 -21.40
CA LEU A 198 -9.28 -3.11 -20.81
C LEU A 198 -9.82 -1.92 -20.02
N ASN A 199 -9.35 -1.77 -18.79
CA ASN A 199 -9.45 -0.51 -18.06
C ASN A 199 -8.28 0.40 -18.45
N ASN A 200 -7.06 -0.15 -18.49
CA ASN A 200 -5.88 0.54 -18.99
C ASN A 200 -4.93 -0.45 -19.68
N SER A 201 -4.55 -0.14 -20.92
CA SER A 201 -3.65 -0.97 -21.74
C SER A 201 -2.17 -0.73 -21.47
N ARG A 202 -1.82 0.32 -20.72
CA ARG A 202 -0.43 0.72 -20.48
C ARG A 202 0.22 -0.14 -19.40
N ILE A 203 1.26 -0.87 -19.78
CA ILE A 203 2.20 -1.47 -18.81
C ILE A 203 3.14 -0.37 -18.30
N ALA A 204 3.02 -0.02 -17.02
CA ALA A 204 3.84 0.98 -16.37
C ALA A 204 5.24 0.39 -16.06
N SER A 205 6.28 0.96 -16.65
CA SER A 205 7.66 0.44 -16.51
C SER A 205 8.17 0.40 -15.07
N ARG A 206 7.70 1.31 -14.21
CA ARG A 206 8.09 1.39 -12.79
C ARG A 206 7.32 0.43 -11.88
N TYR A 207 6.22 -0.14 -12.35
CA TYR A 207 5.38 -1.01 -11.54
C TYR A 207 6.00 -2.40 -11.58
N GLY A 208 6.13 -3.05 -10.43
CA GLY A 208 7.03 -4.20 -10.27
C GLY A 208 6.33 -5.55 -10.40
N GLY A 209 5.01 -5.61 -10.37
CA GLY A 209 4.30 -6.87 -10.42
C GLY A 209 2.85 -6.77 -10.86
N PHE A 210 2.23 -7.94 -10.98
CA PHE A 210 0.85 -8.13 -11.39
C PHE A 210 0.14 -9.08 -10.45
N PHE A 211 -1.08 -8.77 -10.05
CA PHE A 211 -2.01 -9.81 -9.61
C PHE A 211 -2.74 -10.35 -10.84
N VAL A 212 -2.82 -11.67 -10.96
CA VAL A 212 -3.48 -12.38 -12.06
C VAL A 212 -4.38 -13.48 -11.53
N CYS A 213 -5.50 -13.74 -12.20
CA CYS A 213 -6.37 -14.89 -11.91
C CYS A 213 -7.16 -15.32 -13.16
N GLY A 214 -7.80 -16.49 -13.06
CA GLY A 214 -8.56 -17.08 -14.17
C GLY A 214 -7.62 -17.60 -15.27
N PRO A 215 -6.85 -18.67 -15.03
CA PRO A 215 -5.95 -19.23 -16.03
C PRO A 215 -6.73 -19.73 -17.26
N ARG A 216 -6.18 -19.46 -18.45
CA ARG A 216 -6.74 -19.83 -19.76
C ARG A 216 -6.23 -21.16 -20.29
N ARG A 217 -5.23 -21.73 -19.62
CA ARG A 217 -4.67 -23.04 -19.95
C ARG A 217 -4.45 -23.84 -18.67
N GLU A 218 -4.53 -25.15 -18.81
CA GLU A 218 -4.29 -26.09 -17.73
C GLU A 218 -2.85 -26.00 -17.21
N GLY A 219 -2.67 -26.36 -15.93
CA GLY A 219 -1.36 -26.39 -15.27
C GLY A 219 -0.86 -25.03 -14.76
N LEU A 220 -1.65 -23.96 -14.88
CA LEU A 220 -1.36 -22.68 -14.24
C LEU A 220 -2.08 -22.54 -12.89
N PRO A 221 -1.48 -21.86 -11.90
CA PRO A 221 -2.17 -21.51 -10.67
C PRO A 221 -3.46 -20.75 -10.93
N ALA A 222 -4.51 -21.01 -10.15
CA ALA A 222 -5.80 -20.32 -10.26
C ALA A 222 -5.70 -18.79 -10.07
N ALA A 223 -4.79 -18.35 -9.21
CA ALA A 223 -4.38 -16.97 -9.02
C ALA A 223 -2.89 -16.90 -8.69
N ALA A 224 -2.24 -15.78 -9.00
CA ALA A 224 -0.83 -15.56 -8.70
C ALA A 224 -0.48 -14.08 -8.58
N VAL A 225 0.65 -13.80 -7.93
CA VAL A 225 1.29 -12.46 -7.95
C VAL A 225 2.61 -12.55 -8.71
N LEU A 226 2.64 -12.09 -9.96
CA LEU A 226 3.84 -12.14 -10.80
C LEU A 226 4.79 -10.98 -10.46
N ASP A 227 6.08 -11.25 -10.19
CA ASP A 227 7.15 -10.26 -10.07
C ASP A 227 7.92 -10.14 -11.40
N ARG A 228 7.96 -8.92 -11.95
CA ARG A 228 8.57 -8.66 -13.27
C ARG A 228 10.08 -8.87 -13.34
N SER A 229 10.76 -8.98 -12.20
CA SER A 229 12.20 -9.24 -12.12
C SER A 229 12.57 -10.70 -11.95
N VAL A 230 11.58 -11.57 -11.73
CA VAL A 230 11.79 -13.01 -11.46
C VAL A 230 11.02 -13.86 -12.45
N ASP A 231 9.74 -13.55 -12.63
CA ASP A 231 8.82 -14.35 -13.41
C ASP A 231 8.90 -14.00 -14.91
N ASP A 232 8.67 -14.99 -15.78
CA ASP A 232 8.46 -14.78 -17.21
C ASP A 232 7.06 -14.19 -17.48
N TRP A 233 6.85 -12.99 -16.94
CA TRP A 233 5.56 -12.33 -16.90
C TRP A 233 5.03 -12.00 -18.30
N GLU A 234 5.90 -11.79 -19.30
CA GLU A 234 5.48 -11.49 -20.67
C GLU A 234 4.79 -12.69 -21.31
N THR A 235 5.27 -13.90 -21.01
CA THR A 235 4.64 -15.16 -21.44
C THR A 235 3.44 -15.52 -20.59
N LEU A 236 3.49 -15.30 -19.27
CA LEU A 236 2.42 -15.70 -18.35
C LEU A 236 1.20 -14.78 -18.40
N LEU A 237 1.38 -13.46 -18.52
CA LEU A 237 0.30 -12.48 -18.43
C LEU A 237 -0.85 -12.70 -19.44
N PRO A 238 -0.60 -13.08 -20.71
CA PRO A 238 -1.66 -13.39 -21.67
C PRO A 238 -2.49 -14.63 -21.32
N ASP A 239 -1.93 -15.56 -20.53
CA ASP A 239 -2.55 -16.83 -20.15
C ASP A 239 -3.51 -16.71 -18.95
N TYR A 240 -3.72 -15.51 -18.44
CA TYR A 240 -4.72 -15.21 -17.42
C TYR A 240 -5.85 -14.36 -17.99
N ASP A 241 -7.07 -14.50 -17.49
CA ASP A 241 -8.19 -13.65 -17.85
C ASP A 241 -8.14 -12.29 -17.18
N VAL A 242 -7.69 -12.27 -15.93
CA VAL A 242 -7.60 -11.05 -15.13
C VAL A 242 -6.14 -10.69 -14.91
N ALA A 243 -5.86 -9.39 -14.98
CA ALA A 243 -4.58 -8.85 -14.60
C ALA A 243 -4.71 -7.41 -14.10
N VAL A 244 -4.02 -7.09 -13.00
CA VAL A 244 -3.85 -5.72 -12.51
C VAL A 244 -2.42 -5.49 -12.08
N GLN A 245 -1.80 -4.43 -12.58
CA GLN A 245 -0.41 -4.09 -12.36
C GLN A 245 -0.24 -3.04 -11.28
N ASN A 246 0.73 -3.25 -10.40
CA ASN A 246 1.02 -2.38 -9.28
C ASN A 246 2.53 -2.34 -8.95
N PHE A 247 2.93 -1.44 -8.05
CA PHE A 247 4.30 -1.46 -7.53
C PHE A 247 4.54 -2.74 -6.73
N ARG A 248 5.71 -3.38 -6.90
CA ARG A 248 6.11 -4.46 -5.99
C ARG A 248 6.50 -3.89 -4.63
N LEU A 249 6.28 -4.64 -3.57
CA LEU A 249 6.68 -4.26 -2.22
C LEU A 249 8.16 -4.50 -1.96
N PHE A 250 8.70 -5.63 -2.40
CA PHE A 250 10.09 -6.01 -2.24
C PHE A 250 10.60 -6.71 -3.50
N GLY A 251 11.92 -6.85 -3.62
CA GLY A 251 12.56 -7.72 -4.60
C GLY A 251 12.82 -9.11 -4.03
N PRO A 252 13.49 -9.99 -4.80
CA PRO A 252 13.79 -11.36 -4.39
C PRO A 252 14.43 -11.44 -3.00
N GLY A 253 13.98 -12.39 -2.17
CA GLY A 253 14.46 -12.56 -0.81
C GLY A 253 14.11 -11.42 0.15
N GLY A 254 13.02 -10.67 -0.11
CA GLY A 254 12.57 -9.57 0.73
C GLY A 254 13.38 -8.27 0.55
N ALA A 255 14.15 -8.15 -0.53
CA ALA A 255 15.03 -7.01 -0.77
C ALA A 255 14.26 -5.68 -0.84
N GLN A 256 14.73 -4.67 -0.11
CA GLN A 256 14.06 -3.38 -0.06
C GLN A 256 14.20 -2.61 -1.39
N VAL A 257 13.06 -2.10 -1.89
CA VAL A 257 12.99 -1.32 -3.15
C VAL A 257 12.36 0.06 -2.95
N TRP A 258 11.83 0.34 -1.76
CA TRP A 258 11.24 1.62 -1.38
C TRP A 258 12.24 2.47 -0.60
N PRO A 259 12.23 3.80 -0.79
CA PRO A 259 13.08 4.69 -0.02
C PRO A 259 12.67 4.70 1.46
N GLU A 260 13.65 4.68 2.36
CA GLU A 260 13.48 4.71 3.81
C GLU A 260 12.62 5.91 4.27
N ASN A 261 12.91 7.09 3.72
CA ASN A 261 12.20 8.34 4.02
C ASN A 261 11.02 8.59 3.06
N GLY A 262 10.19 7.56 2.86
CA GLY A 262 8.96 7.64 2.08
C GLY A 262 7.82 8.35 2.82
N PRO A 263 6.75 8.78 2.12
CA PRO A 263 5.55 9.29 2.77
C PRO A 263 4.89 8.20 3.63
N VAL A 264 4.30 8.61 4.76
CA VAL A 264 3.59 7.72 5.67
C VAL A 264 2.08 7.75 5.40
N HIS A 265 1.45 6.59 5.36
CA HIS A 265 0.02 6.42 5.13
C HIS A 265 -0.40 4.99 5.51
N ALA A 266 -1.71 4.74 5.65
CA ALA A 266 -2.23 3.37 5.70
C ALA A 266 -1.88 2.64 4.40
N VAL A 267 -1.63 1.34 4.45
CA VAL A 267 -1.17 0.53 3.32
C VAL A 267 -2.13 -0.64 3.10
N ALA A 268 -2.52 -0.89 1.85
CA ALA A 268 -3.12 -2.14 1.42
C ALA A 268 -2.22 -2.82 0.38
N ALA A 269 -2.14 -4.14 0.43
CA ALA A 269 -1.31 -4.92 -0.46
C ALA A 269 -1.94 -6.29 -0.77
N VAL A 270 -1.51 -6.87 -1.90
CA VAL A 270 -1.81 -8.24 -2.28
C VAL A 270 -0.50 -8.99 -2.42
N ALA A 271 -0.41 -10.16 -1.80
CA ALA A 271 0.78 -11.00 -1.84
C ALA A 271 0.44 -12.44 -2.23
N GLN A 272 1.48 -13.20 -2.54
CA GLN A 272 1.43 -14.64 -2.68
C GLN A 272 2.53 -15.26 -1.83
N ASP A 273 2.17 -16.29 -1.05
CA ASP A 273 3.15 -17.07 -0.29
C ASP A 273 3.79 -18.19 -1.14
N GLU A 274 4.80 -18.85 -0.59
CA GLU A 274 5.52 -19.97 -1.22
C GLU A 274 4.62 -21.20 -1.46
N ASP A 275 3.50 -21.33 -0.76
CA ASP A 275 2.55 -22.44 -0.94
C ASP A 275 1.50 -22.11 -2.01
N GLY A 276 1.52 -20.89 -2.55
CA GLY A 276 0.64 -20.44 -3.62
C GLY A 276 -0.61 -19.70 -3.14
N ASN A 277 -0.82 -19.55 -1.83
CA ASN A 277 -1.96 -18.83 -1.28
C ASN A 277 -1.86 -17.34 -1.60
N ILE A 278 -3.00 -16.69 -1.78
CA ILE A 278 -3.08 -15.23 -1.96
C ILE A 278 -3.36 -14.59 -0.60
N LEU A 279 -2.63 -13.54 -0.29
CA LEU A 279 -2.84 -12.77 0.94
C LEU A 279 -3.33 -11.36 0.60
N PHE A 280 -4.40 -10.94 1.26
CA PHE A 280 -4.75 -9.53 1.38
C PHE A 280 -4.15 -9.00 2.68
N LEU A 281 -3.39 -7.92 2.57
CA LEU A 281 -2.66 -7.32 3.68
C LEU A 281 -3.14 -5.89 3.89
N HIS A 282 -3.36 -5.50 5.14
CA HIS A 282 -3.75 -4.13 5.49
C HIS A 282 -2.99 -3.64 6.72
N CYS A 283 -2.47 -2.41 6.66
CA CYS A 283 -1.98 -1.66 7.80
C CYS A 283 -2.74 -0.33 7.89
N ARG A 284 -3.39 -0.09 9.02
CA ARG A 284 -4.19 1.13 9.24
C ARG A 284 -3.34 2.31 9.69
N GLU A 285 -2.25 2.04 10.39
CA GLU A 285 -1.34 3.05 10.93
C GLU A 285 -0.65 3.81 9.78
N ALA A 286 -0.25 5.05 10.05
CA ALA A 286 0.51 5.82 9.06
C ALA A 286 1.96 5.34 9.06
N VAL A 287 2.33 4.54 8.07
CA VAL A 287 3.64 3.91 7.95
C VAL A 287 4.21 4.15 6.55
N SER A 288 5.54 4.23 6.41
CA SER A 288 6.17 4.27 5.09
C SER A 288 6.14 2.88 4.46
N VAL A 289 6.00 2.76 3.14
CA VAL A 289 6.02 1.44 2.49
C VAL A 289 7.31 0.67 2.78
N HIS A 290 8.43 1.38 2.98
CA HIS A 290 9.68 0.79 3.43
C HIS A 290 9.52 0.08 4.78
N ARG A 291 9.00 0.79 5.79
CA ARG A 291 8.79 0.22 7.12
C ARG A 291 7.74 -0.89 7.13
N PHE A 292 6.70 -0.78 6.30
CA PHE A 292 5.73 -1.86 6.10
C PHE A 292 6.41 -3.15 5.60
N VAL A 293 7.33 -3.04 4.64
CA VAL A 293 8.13 -4.18 4.15
C VAL A 293 9.03 -4.74 5.25
N ASP A 294 9.64 -3.89 6.08
CA ASP A 294 10.45 -4.36 7.21
C ASP A 294 9.62 -5.19 8.19
N VAL A 295 8.38 -4.76 8.47
CA VAL A 295 7.44 -5.54 9.29
C VAL A 295 7.14 -6.89 8.66
N LEU A 296 6.80 -6.94 7.36
CA LEU A 296 6.56 -8.22 6.68
C LEU A 296 7.78 -9.15 6.74
N ASN A 297 8.99 -8.61 6.55
CA ASN A 297 10.24 -9.36 6.61
C ASN A 297 10.57 -9.86 8.02
N ALA A 298 10.09 -9.19 9.06
CA ALA A 298 10.23 -9.62 10.45
C ALA A 298 9.33 -10.84 10.79
N HIS A 299 8.37 -11.17 9.92
CA HIS A 299 7.50 -12.35 10.00
C HIS A 299 7.76 -13.34 8.85
N PRO A 300 8.92 -14.04 8.83
CA PRO A 300 9.27 -14.96 7.74
C PRO A 300 8.31 -16.15 7.61
N ASP A 301 7.54 -16.46 8.64
CA ASP A 301 6.50 -17.49 8.65
C ASP A 301 5.31 -17.15 7.73
N LEU A 302 5.17 -15.90 7.29
CA LEU A 302 4.26 -15.54 6.19
C LEU A 302 4.69 -16.19 4.87
N ARG A 303 5.98 -16.54 4.75
CA ARG A 303 6.59 -17.17 3.57
C ARG A 303 6.22 -16.44 2.28
N LEU A 304 6.28 -15.10 2.28
CA LEU A 304 5.90 -14.31 1.11
C LEU A 304 6.92 -14.47 -0.02
N ARG A 305 6.45 -14.94 -1.18
CA ARG A 305 7.24 -15.03 -2.41
C ARG A 305 7.26 -13.70 -3.16
N ALA A 306 6.08 -13.10 -3.32
CA ALA A 306 5.89 -11.87 -4.07
C ALA A 306 4.76 -11.04 -3.48
N ALA A 307 4.87 -9.71 -3.54
CA ALA A 307 3.80 -8.83 -3.07
C ALA A 307 3.76 -7.51 -3.83
N ILE A 308 2.56 -6.97 -4.01
CA ILE A 308 2.27 -5.71 -4.68
C ILE A 308 1.53 -4.74 -3.77
N TYR A 309 1.94 -3.48 -3.80
CA TYR A 309 1.26 -2.35 -3.18
C TYR A 309 0.09 -1.92 -4.05
N VAL A 310 -1.14 -2.01 -3.56
CA VAL A 310 -2.33 -1.66 -4.37
C VAL A 310 -2.69 -0.18 -4.22
N GLU A 311 -2.99 0.27 -3.01
CA GLU A 311 -3.19 1.69 -2.70
C GLU A 311 -3.04 1.94 -1.20
N GLY A 312 -2.99 3.21 -0.83
CA GLY A 312 -2.68 3.69 0.49
C GLY A 312 -3.62 4.81 0.94
N GLY A 313 -3.33 5.36 2.12
CA GLY A 313 -4.07 6.48 2.68
C GLY A 313 -5.52 6.09 2.94
N SER A 314 -6.46 7.01 2.71
CA SER A 314 -7.87 6.79 3.02
C SER A 314 -8.53 5.70 2.18
N GLN A 315 -7.86 5.22 1.13
CA GLN A 315 -8.38 4.23 0.18
C GLN A 315 -7.79 2.84 0.38
N ALA A 316 -6.80 2.69 1.26
CA ALA A 316 -6.35 1.39 1.71
C ALA A 316 -7.51 0.71 2.45
N ALA A 317 -8.12 -0.30 1.85
CA ALA A 317 -9.29 -0.94 2.43
C ALA A 317 -9.31 -2.43 2.12
N MET A 318 -9.71 -3.21 3.12
CA MET A 318 -9.89 -4.65 3.07
C MET A 318 -11.16 -5.00 3.86
N THR A 319 -11.93 -5.96 3.38
CA THR A 319 -13.11 -6.46 4.10
C THR A 319 -13.16 -7.99 4.08
N LEU A 320 -13.76 -8.54 5.11
CA LEU A 320 -14.07 -9.95 5.30
C LEU A 320 -15.55 -10.04 5.69
N ARG A 321 -16.29 -10.93 5.02
CA ARG A 321 -17.72 -11.18 5.19
C ARG A 321 -17.96 -12.67 5.32
N LEU A 322 -18.35 -13.09 6.53
CA LEU A 322 -18.77 -14.45 6.86
C LEU A 322 -20.13 -14.40 7.56
N PRO A 323 -20.91 -15.49 7.54
CA PRO A 323 -22.16 -15.55 8.30
C PRO A 323 -21.93 -15.21 9.78
N GLY A 324 -22.57 -14.13 10.25
CA GLY A 324 -22.46 -13.65 11.64
C GLY A 324 -21.13 -12.99 12.00
N ARG A 325 -20.18 -12.83 11.07
CA ARG A 325 -18.84 -12.27 11.32
C ARG A 325 -18.39 -11.42 10.13
N ASN A 326 -18.48 -10.10 10.28
CA ASN A 326 -17.99 -9.14 9.27
C ASN A 326 -16.91 -8.26 9.88
N ALA A 327 -15.90 -7.92 9.08
CA ALA A 327 -14.88 -6.96 9.47
C ALA A 327 -14.42 -6.14 8.27
N THR A 328 -14.12 -4.88 8.53
CA THR A 328 -13.52 -3.97 7.56
C THR A 328 -12.32 -3.30 8.19
N TRP A 329 -11.19 -3.36 7.49
CA TRP A 329 -10.00 -2.58 7.79
C TRP A 329 -9.88 -1.48 6.75
N ALA A 330 -9.83 -0.24 7.20
CA ALA A 330 -9.79 0.91 6.31
C ALA A 330 -8.79 1.95 6.79
N GLY A 331 -8.15 2.61 5.84
CA GLY A 331 -7.26 3.73 6.09
C GLY A 331 -8.06 4.96 6.52
N ARG A 332 -7.46 5.76 7.40
CA ARG A 332 -8.10 6.96 7.94
C ARG A 332 -7.86 8.17 7.04
N ASN A 333 -8.76 9.14 7.07
CA ASN A 333 -8.50 10.47 6.53
C ASN A 333 -8.59 11.52 7.66
N ALA A 334 -7.95 12.68 7.47
CA ALA A 334 -7.97 13.73 8.49
C ALA A 334 -9.41 14.19 8.80
N ALA A 335 -10.30 14.24 7.81
CA ALA A 335 -11.68 14.63 8.01
C ALA A 335 -12.50 13.61 8.81
N SER A 336 -12.21 12.31 8.71
CA SER A 336 -12.89 11.24 9.46
C SER A 336 -12.51 11.28 10.94
N LEU A 337 -11.27 11.67 11.25
CA LEU A 337 -10.82 11.96 12.61
C LEU A 337 -11.54 13.18 13.23
N PHE A 338 -11.80 14.23 12.44
CA PHE A 338 -12.46 15.44 12.95
C PHE A 338 -13.98 15.35 13.03
N LEU A 339 -14.62 14.53 12.19
CA LEU A 339 -16.08 14.46 12.07
C LEU A 339 -16.70 13.20 12.67
N GLY A 340 -15.90 12.31 13.29
CA GLY A 340 -16.40 11.03 13.79
C GLY A 340 -16.97 10.13 12.69
N GLY A 341 -16.48 10.28 11.45
CA GLY A 341 -16.98 9.53 10.31
C GLY A 341 -16.54 8.08 10.37
N GLU A 342 -17.42 7.16 9.94
CA GLU A 342 -17.12 5.72 9.90
C GLU A 342 -15.92 5.42 8.98
N ASP A 343 -14.96 4.66 9.53
CA ASP A 343 -13.87 4.03 8.80
C ASP A 343 -14.45 3.11 7.69
N GLY A 344 -13.86 3.07 6.49
CA GLY A 344 -14.27 2.16 5.40
C GLY A 344 -15.08 2.80 4.26
N ARG A 345 -15.59 4.02 4.44
CA ARG A 345 -16.51 4.65 3.47
C ARG A 345 -15.88 5.29 2.24
N SER A 346 -14.54 5.24 2.07
CA SER A 346 -13.91 5.84 0.89
C SER A 346 -14.40 5.14 -0.38
N PRO A 347 -14.91 5.87 -1.38
CA PRO A 347 -15.32 5.25 -2.63
C PRO A 347 -14.11 4.70 -3.37
N LEU A 348 -14.19 3.43 -3.77
CA LEU A 348 -13.16 2.71 -4.49
C LEU A 348 -13.64 2.46 -5.92
N PRO A 349 -12.88 2.88 -6.94
CA PRO A 349 -13.27 2.66 -8.33
C PRO A 349 -12.89 1.28 -8.86
N ASN A 350 -12.10 0.52 -8.11
CA ASN A 350 -11.69 -0.83 -8.45
C ASN A 350 -11.35 -1.65 -7.19
N ILE A 351 -11.67 -2.95 -7.22
CA ILE A 351 -11.40 -3.89 -6.13
C ILE A 351 -11.01 -5.27 -6.68
N ILE A 352 -10.21 -6.01 -5.92
CA ILE A 352 -10.02 -7.45 -6.07
C ILE A 352 -10.95 -8.11 -5.06
N GLY A 353 -11.77 -9.05 -5.52
CA GLY A 353 -12.69 -9.82 -4.72
C GLY A 353 -12.27 -11.28 -4.62
N ALA A 354 -12.75 -11.96 -3.59
CA ALA A 354 -12.70 -13.40 -3.47
C ALA A 354 -14.02 -13.96 -2.92
N ARG A 355 -14.45 -15.10 -3.46
CA ARG A 355 -15.60 -15.87 -2.96
C ARG A 355 -15.27 -17.37 -3.00
N PRO A 356 -15.93 -18.21 -2.17
CA PRO A 356 -15.77 -19.66 -2.24
C PRO A 356 -16.06 -20.16 -3.66
N ARG A 357 -15.29 -21.15 -4.09
CA ARG A 357 -15.58 -21.89 -5.33
C ARG A 357 -16.85 -22.70 -5.17
N GLU A 358 -17.58 -22.84 -6.28
CA GLU A 358 -18.77 -23.68 -6.39
C GLU A 358 -18.43 -25.15 -6.64
#